data_AF-A0A841IY39-F1
#
_entry.id   AF-A0A841IY39-F1
#
_cell.length_a   1.000
_cell.length_b   1.000
_cell.length_c   1.000
_cell.angle_alpha   90.00
_cell.angle_beta   90.00
_cell.angle_gamma   90.00
#
_symmetry.space_group_name_H-M   'P 1'
#
loop_
_entity.id
_entity.type
_entity.pdbx_description
1 polymer ?
#
loop_
_entity_poly.entity_id
_entity_poly.type
_entity_poly.pdbx_seq_one_letter_code
_entity_poly.pdbx_strand_id
1 'polypeptide(L)' 'MLLDGGFLGLRRDHPQHQPYLTAIAEELNNRPRACLGFRTPQEVFQKQLIDGVDSTN' A
#
# COMPACT_ATOMS: atom_id res chain seq x y z
N MET A 1 -17.93 -39.86 -6.32
CA MET A 1 -16.54 -39.74 -6.84
C MET A 1 -16.60 -38.88 -8.10
N LEU A 2 -15.62 -37.99 -8.30
CA LEU A 2 -15.57 -36.78 -9.19
C LEU A 2 -15.86 -35.49 -8.40
N LEU A 3 -14.83 -34.87 -7.80
CA LEU A 3 -13.84 -33.91 -8.34
C LEU A 3 -14.40 -32.48 -8.43
N ASP A 4 -14.39 -31.75 -7.31
CA ASP A 4 -14.39 -30.29 -7.32
C ASP A 4 -13.21 -29.79 -6.48
N GLY A 5 -12.25 -29.16 -7.16
CA GLY A 5 -11.01 -28.66 -6.61
C GLY A 5 -11.20 -27.51 -5.62
N GLY A 6 -11.63 -27.84 -4.41
CA GLY A 6 -11.71 -26.92 -3.28
C GLY A 6 -10.32 -26.49 -2.85
N PHE A 7 -9.84 -25.38 -3.41
CA PHE A 7 -8.68 -24.65 -2.93
C PHE A 7 -8.87 -24.39 -1.43
N LEU A 8 -7.99 -24.97 -0.62
CA LEU A 8 -8.05 -24.88 0.84
C LEU A 8 -8.00 -23.41 1.28
N GLY A 9 -9.11 -22.93 1.82
CA GLY A 9 -9.10 -22.26 3.13
C GLY A 9 -8.57 -20.83 3.25
N LEU A 10 -8.42 -20.05 2.17
CA LEU A 10 -8.26 -18.59 2.29
C LEU A 10 -9.27 -17.86 1.43
N ARG A 11 -10.56 -18.11 1.69
CA ARG A 11 -11.58 -17.11 1.37
C ARG A 11 -11.31 -15.93 2.30
N ARG A 12 -10.46 -15.03 1.80
CA ARG A 12 -10.24 -13.71 2.37
C ARG A 12 -11.54 -12.95 2.13
N ASP A 13 -12.56 -13.23 2.94
CA ASP A 13 -13.77 -12.43 3.09
C ASP A 13 -13.35 -11.15 3.82
N HIS A 14 -12.44 -10.39 3.20
CA HIS A 14 -11.85 -9.20 3.77
C HIS A 14 -12.84 -8.10 3.51
N PRO A 15 -13.31 -7.38 4.55
CA PRO A 15 -14.06 -6.17 4.32
C PRO A 15 -13.22 -5.29 3.38
N GLN A 16 -13.72 -5.05 2.16
CA GLN A 16 -12.99 -4.36 1.08
C GLN A 16 -12.59 -2.92 1.45
N HIS A 17 -13.16 -2.38 2.52
CA HIS A 17 -12.84 -1.06 3.04
C HIS A 17 -12.98 -1.12 4.57
N GLN A 18 -11.85 -1.18 5.28
CA GLN A 18 -11.84 -1.03 6.74
C GLN A 18 -11.40 0.40 7.06
N PRO A 19 -12.31 1.30 7.50
CA PRO A 19 -11.96 2.68 7.84
C PRO A 19 -10.78 2.78 8.80
N TYR A 20 -10.63 1.81 9.69
CA TYR A 20 -9.49 1.68 10.59
C TYR A 20 -8.15 1.50 9.86
N LEU A 21 -8.08 0.61 8.87
CA LEU A 21 -6.87 0.40 8.08
C LEU A 21 -6.56 1.59 7.18
N THR A 22 -7.59 2.25 6.65
CA THR A 22 -7.45 3.51 5.91
C THR A 22 -6.82 4.58 6.79
N ALA A 23 -7.34 4.79 8.01
CA ALA A 23 -6.79 5.75 8.96
C ALA A 23 -5.33 5.44 9.32
N ILE A 24 -4.98 4.15 9.51
CA ILE A 24 -3.59 3.75 9.73
C ILE A 24 -2.72 4.08 8.52
N ALA A 25 -3.17 3.77 7.31
CA ALA A 25 -2.41 4.07 6.09
C ALA A 25 -2.19 5.57 5.94
N GLU A 26 -3.21 6.38 6.18
CA GLU A 26 -3.11 7.84 6.17
C GLU A 26 -2.11 8.35 7.22
N GLU A 27 -2.18 7.87 8.46
CA GLU A 27 -1.21 8.24 9.50
C GLU A 27 0.21 7.87 9.08
N LEU A 28 0.42 6.62 8.65
CA LEU A 28 1.74 6.11 8.29
C LEU A 28 2.36 6.89 7.13
N ASN A 29 1.56 7.24 6.12
CA ASN A 29 1.99 7.94 4.91
C ASN A 29 2.26 9.43 5.13
N ASN A 30 1.58 10.06 6.09
CA ASN A 30 1.72 11.50 6.38
C ASN A 30 2.69 11.78 7.55
N ARG A 31 3.20 10.76 8.23
CA ARG A 31 4.10 10.94 9.38
C ARG A 31 5.57 11.04 8.95
N PRO A 32 6.28 12.12 9.29
CA PRO A 32 7.71 12.27 9.04
C PRO A 32 8.55 11.12 9.62
N ARG A 33 9.52 10.62 8.85
CA ARG A 33 10.42 9.54 9.27
C ARG A 33 11.88 9.99 9.24
N ALA A 34 12.63 9.73 10.30
CA ALA A 34 14.05 10.07 10.37
C ALA A 34 14.87 9.42 9.25
N CYS A 35 14.56 8.17 8.88
CA CYS A 35 15.22 7.46 7.77
C CYS A 35 14.94 8.07 6.39
N LEU A 36 13.90 8.92 6.26
CA LEU A 36 13.58 9.67 5.05
C LEU A 36 14.06 11.13 5.14
N GLY A 37 14.98 11.45 6.05
CA GLY A 37 15.43 12.82 6.29
C GLY A 37 14.32 13.71 6.85
N PHE A 38 13.47 13.14 7.72
CA PHE A 38 12.28 13.78 8.29
C PHE A 38 11.22 14.20 7.25
N ARG A 39 11.19 13.52 6.09
CA ARG A 39 10.10 13.61 5.11
C ARG A 39 9.05 12.53 5.35
N THR A 40 7.86 12.74 4.79
CA THR A 40 6.78 11.76 4.82
C THR A 40 6.97 10.73 3.68
N PRO A 41 6.52 9.47 3.86
CA PRO A 41 6.51 8.50 2.77
C PRO A 41 5.79 9.00 1.52
N GLN A 42 4.69 9.74 1.67
CA GLN A 42 3.94 10.31 0.56
C GLN A 42 4.78 11.31 -0.25
N GLU A 43 5.50 12.23 0.40
CA GLU A 43 6.37 13.20 -0.28
C GLU A 43 7.48 12.53 -1.08
N VAL A 44 8.13 11.53 -0.49
CA VAL A 44 9.23 10.80 -1.13
C VAL A 44 8.73 10.01 -2.33
N PHE A 45 7.59 9.33 -2.20
CA PHE A 45 6.99 8.59 -3.29
C PHE A 45 6.57 9.51 -4.44
N GLN A 46 5.92 10.64 -4.15
CA GLN A 46 5.55 11.62 -5.17
C GLN A 46 6.77 12.15 -5.92
N LYS A 47 7.87 12.44 -5.21
CA LYS A 47 9.14 12.84 -5.84
C LYS A 47 9.68 11.75 -6.76
N GLN A 48 9.69 10.49 -6.32
CA GLN A 48 10.17 9.37 -7.14
C GLN A 48 9.33 9.14 -8.39
N LEU A 49 8.01 9.36 -8.32
CA LEU A 49 7.14 9.29 -9.48
C LEU A 49 7.52 10.35 -10.53
N ILE A 50 7.79 11.59 -10.11
CA ILE A 50 8.20 12.68 -11.00
C ILE A 50 9.58 12.38 -11.60
N ASP A 51 10.56 12.05 -10.75
CA ASP A 51 11.93 11.75 -11.17
C ASP A 51 11.98 10.54 -12.14
N GLY A 52 11.12 9.54 -11.93
CA GLY A 52 11.00 8.35 -12.79
C GLY A 52 10.32 8.63 -14.13
N VAL A 53 9.33 9.53 -14.17
CA VAL A 53 8.69 9.98 -15.42
C VAL A 53 9.71 10.71 -16.31
N ASP A 54 10.56 11.57 -15.74
CA ASP A 54 11.58 12.30 -16.48
C ASP A 54 12.67 11.38 -17.08
N SER A 55 12.81 10.16 -16.55
CA SER A 55 13.78 9.17 -17.02
C SER A 55 13.28 8.34 -18.22
N THR A 56 12.04 8.53 -18.69
CA THR A 56 11.40 7.71 -19.74
C THR A 56 11.41 8.36 -21.13
N ASN A 57 12.32 9.30 -21.41
CA ASN A 57 12.50 9.91 -22.74
C ASN A 57 13.92 9.77 -23.28
#